data_AF-A0A7V8SZ45-F1
#
_entry.id   AF-A0A7V8SZ45-F1
#
_cell.length_a   1.000
_cell.length_b   1.000
_cell.length_c   1.000
_cell.angle_alpha   90.00
_cell.angle_beta   90.00
_cell.angle_gamma   90.00
#
_symmetry.space_group_name_H-M   'P 1'
#
loop_
_entity.id
_entity.type
_entity.pdbx_description
1 polymer ?
#
loop_
_entity_poly.entity_id
_entity_poly.type
_entity_poly.pdbx_seq_one_letter_code
_entity_poly.pdbx_strand_id
1 'polypeptide(L)'
;MPNYLHKAGGTLSTGFPWSIGMVSTSADSEAAAQTVWDNGIVAMWTTAAFNALVPTGTILTYTSTSTANAAFKQTTKTQTTHNTPGSATQGPAFGSSMIVTWRSASATKWGHGRWYLPAFGPTSLATAGYWLSATAVGDIVSAVNAGLVLWVGPLNFQILHRKNTLTGPTADTLTPVIGGDVSNKLAIQRRRGDKFVPTRSNLTY
;
A
#
# COMPACT_ATOMS: atom_id res chain seq x y z
N MET A 1 -2.37 -23.62 5.27
CA MET A 1 -2.19 -22.59 4.22
C MET A 1 -0.92 -21.82 4.54
N PRO A 2 0.02 -21.69 3.58
CA PRO A 2 1.21 -20.85 3.74
C PRO A 2 0.88 -19.39 4.06
N ASN A 3 1.78 -18.75 4.81
CA ASN A 3 1.78 -17.31 5.03
C ASN A 3 2.72 -16.64 4.02
N TYR A 4 2.26 -15.55 3.41
CA TYR A 4 3.04 -14.80 2.43
C TYR A 4 3.32 -13.38 2.90
N LEU A 5 4.56 -12.94 2.70
CA LEU A 5 4.99 -11.56 2.86
C LEU A 5 5.19 -10.96 1.48
N HIS A 6 4.26 -10.12 1.06
CA HIS A 6 4.33 -9.42 -0.21
C HIS A 6 5.02 -8.08 -0.05
N LYS A 7 5.80 -7.69 -1.07
CA LYS A 7 6.40 -6.35 -1.18
C LYS A 7 6.29 -5.84 -2.60
N ALA A 8 6.10 -4.54 -2.73
CA ALA A 8 6.34 -3.79 -3.95
C ALA A 8 7.25 -2.62 -3.59
N GLY A 9 8.21 -2.31 -4.45
CA GLY A 9 9.17 -1.27 -4.15
C GLY A 9 9.96 -0.81 -5.36
N GLY A 10 10.76 0.20 -5.11
CA GLY A 10 11.32 1.00 -6.17
C GLY A 10 12.27 2.06 -5.70
N THR A 11 12.61 2.95 -6.63
CA THR A 11 13.41 4.15 -6.37
C THR A 11 12.55 5.40 -6.50
N LEU A 12 12.84 6.39 -5.68
CA LEU A 12 12.34 7.76 -5.81
C LEU A 12 13.27 8.54 -6.75
N SER A 13 12.87 9.74 -7.16
CA SER A 13 13.62 10.59 -8.10
C SER A 13 15.04 10.96 -7.65
N THR A 14 15.35 10.85 -6.36
CA THR A 14 16.71 11.05 -5.79
C THR A 14 17.50 9.76 -5.61
N GLY A 15 16.97 8.62 -6.03
CA GLY A 15 17.57 7.30 -5.83
C GLY A 15 17.29 6.67 -4.47
N PHE A 16 16.54 7.34 -3.57
CA PHE A 16 16.13 6.72 -2.31
C PHE A 16 15.15 5.56 -2.54
N PRO A 17 15.27 4.44 -1.82
CA PRO A 17 14.35 3.33 -1.96
C PRO A 17 12.99 3.66 -1.33
N TRP A 18 11.92 3.17 -1.93
CA TRP A 18 10.59 3.11 -1.33
C TRP A 18 10.05 1.67 -1.37
N SER A 19 9.16 1.35 -0.45
CA SER A 19 8.44 0.07 -0.50
C SER A 19 7.13 0.11 0.27
N ILE A 20 6.19 -0.71 -0.18
CA ILE A 20 4.98 -1.10 0.54
C ILE A 20 4.95 -2.62 0.66
N GLY A 21 4.13 -3.13 1.57
CA GLY A 21 3.96 -4.57 1.71
C GLY A 21 2.65 -4.95 2.36
N MET A 22 2.26 -6.20 2.16
CA MET A 22 1.05 -6.78 2.69
C MET A 22 1.30 -8.24 3.08
N VAL A 23 0.55 -8.73 4.06
CA VAL A 23 0.61 -10.13 4.46
C VAL A 23 -0.64 -10.81 3.93
N SER A 24 -0.51 -12.03 3.43
CA SER A 24 -1.66 -12.83 3.04
C SER A 24 -1.50 -14.29 3.49
N THR A 25 -2.62 -15.01 3.43
CA THR A 25 -2.64 -16.47 3.44
C THR A 25 -3.27 -16.93 2.13
N SER A 26 -2.74 -17.99 1.54
CA SER A 26 -3.32 -18.59 0.33
C SER A 26 -3.05 -20.09 0.30
N ALA A 27 -3.80 -20.83 -0.52
CA ALA A 27 -3.52 -22.22 -0.86
C ALA A 27 -2.59 -22.33 -2.09
N ASP A 28 -2.39 -21.22 -2.81
CA ASP A 28 -1.54 -21.14 -3.99
C ASP A 28 -0.06 -21.41 -3.64
N SER A 29 0.75 -21.73 -4.65
CA SER A 29 2.20 -21.78 -4.50
C SER A 29 2.80 -20.38 -4.37
N GLU A 30 4.02 -20.25 -3.85
CA GLU A 30 4.70 -18.95 -3.76
C GLU A 30 4.79 -18.24 -5.12
N ALA A 31 5.05 -18.98 -6.20
CA ALA A 31 5.13 -18.43 -7.54
C ALA A 31 3.76 -17.94 -8.05
N ALA A 32 2.69 -18.70 -7.82
CA ALA A 32 1.33 -18.28 -8.20
C ALA A 32 0.88 -17.05 -7.38
N ALA A 33 1.13 -17.06 -6.06
CA ALA A 33 0.86 -15.92 -5.19
C ALA A 33 1.67 -14.67 -5.61
N GLN A 34 2.92 -14.86 -6.06
CA GLN A 34 3.72 -13.77 -6.62
C GLN A 34 3.13 -13.23 -7.92
N THR A 35 2.68 -14.08 -8.84
CA THR A 35 2.02 -13.64 -10.08
C THR A 35 0.77 -12.82 -9.78
N VAL A 36 -0.07 -13.26 -8.84
CA VAL A 36 -1.28 -12.51 -8.45
C VAL A 36 -0.92 -11.16 -7.82
N TRP A 37 0.03 -11.15 -6.87
CA TRP A 37 0.50 -9.93 -6.25
C TRP A 37 1.06 -8.95 -7.28
N ASP A 38 1.93 -9.44 -8.16
CA ASP A 38 2.58 -8.67 -9.22
C ASP A 38 1.56 -8.03 -10.16
N ASN A 39 0.63 -8.83 -10.69
CA ASN A 39 -0.39 -8.36 -11.61
C ASN A 39 -1.24 -7.25 -10.99
N GLY A 40 -1.64 -7.35 -9.72
CA GLY A 40 -2.41 -6.29 -9.07
C GLY A 40 -1.60 -5.03 -8.78
N ILE A 41 -0.30 -5.15 -8.46
CA ILE A 41 0.57 -3.97 -8.31
C ILE A 41 0.77 -3.28 -9.66
N VAL A 42 1.00 -4.05 -10.73
CA VAL A 42 1.12 -3.51 -12.10
C VAL A 42 -0.19 -2.86 -12.54
N ALA A 43 -1.35 -3.45 -12.26
CA ALA A 43 -2.66 -2.87 -12.57
C ALA A 43 -2.87 -1.53 -11.83
N MET A 44 -2.52 -1.46 -10.55
CA MET A 44 -2.54 -0.21 -9.78
C MET A 44 -1.59 0.83 -10.40
N TRP A 45 -0.35 0.46 -10.68
CA TRP A 45 0.70 1.40 -11.13
C TRP A 45 0.52 1.91 -12.56
N THR A 46 -0.10 1.10 -13.42
CA THR A 46 -0.37 1.44 -14.83
C THR A 46 -1.73 2.08 -15.04
N THR A 47 -2.57 2.19 -13.99
CA THR A 47 -3.80 3.00 -14.03
C THR A 47 -3.43 4.45 -14.37
N ALA A 48 -3.89 4.92 -15.52
CA ALA A 48 -3.45 6.19 -16.11
C ALA A 48 -3.53 7.38 -15.15
N ALA A 49 -4.66 7.48 -14.42
CA ALA A 49 -4.88 8.57 -13.47
C ALA A 49 -3.90 8.52 -12.28
N PHE A 50 -3.61 7.33 -11.74
CA PHE A 50 -2.62 7.16 -10.67
C PHE A 50 -1.19 7.39 -11.17
N ASN A 51 -0.86 6.87 -12.35
CA ASN A 51 0.47 7.06 -12.93
C ASN A 51 0.79 8.55 -13.15
N ALA A 52 -0.22 9.35 -13.52
CA ALA A 52 -0.12 10.80 -13.66
C ALA A 52 0.08 11.55 -12.34
N LEU A 53 -0.15 10.90 -11.19
CA LEU A 53 0.20 11.43 -9.87
C LEU A 53 1.64 11.09 -9.47
N VAL A 54 2.24 10.04 -10.02
CA VAL A 54 3.57 9.56 -9.63
C VAL A 54 4.65 10.27 -10.46
N PRO A 55 5.69 10.87 -9.84
CA PRO A 55 6.78 11.51 -10.59
C PRO A 55 7.53 10.54 -11.50
N THR A 56 8.01 11.00 -12.66
CA THR A 56 8.79 10.17 -13.61
C THR A 56 10.04 9.53 -13.01
N GLY A 57 10.70 10.22 -12.07
CA GLY A 57 11.84 9.67 -11.33
C GLY A 57 11.45 8.64 -10.26
N THR A 58 10.16 8.46 -9.97
CA THR A 58 9.69 7.38 -9.09
C THR A 58 9.39 6.16 -9.94
N ILE A 59 10.20 5.11 -9.77
CA ILE A 59 10.17 3.92 -10.60
C ILE A 59 9.79 2.73 -9.72
N LEU A 60 8.79 1.95 -10.13
CA LEU A 60 8.56 0.60 -9.61
C LEU A 60 9.64 -0.31 -10.20
N THR A 61 10.46 -0.92 -9.35
CA THR A 61 11.58 -1.75 -9.78
C THR A 61 11.42 -3.22 -9.42
N TYR A 62 10.58 -3.54 -8.42
CA TYR A 62 10.30 -4.92 -8.09
C TYR A 62 8.96 -5.11 -7.38
N THR A 63 8.44 -6.32 -7.53
CA THR A 63 7.49 -6.92 -6.60
C THR A 63 8.08 -8.24 -6.13
N SER A 64 7.69 -8.69 -4.93
CA SER A 64 8.14 -9.98 -4.43
C SER A 64 7.18 -10.57 -3.45
N THR A 65 7.16 -11.89 -3.38
CA THR A 65 6.40 -12.68 -2.43
C THR A 65 7.34 -13.66 -1.76
N SER A 66 7.26 -13.69 -0.44
CA SER A 66 8.06 -14.57 0.39
C SER A 66 7.19 -15.48 1.22
N THR A 67 7.41 -16.78 1.16
CA THR A 67 6.85 -17.71 2.14
C THR A 67 7.44 -17.41 3.52
N ALA A 68 6.59 -17.43 4.54
CA ALA A 68 6.97 -17.19 5.92
C ALA A 68 6.70 -18.41 6.79
N ASN A 69 7.59 -18.66 7.76
CA ASN A 69 7.33 -19.64 8.81
C ASN A 69 6.31 -19.10 9.85
N ALA A 70 6.00 -19.90 10.87
CA ALA A 70 5.06 -19.53 11.93
C ALA A 70 5.46 -18.27 12.72
N ALA A 71 6.76 -17.93 12.77
CA ALA A 71 7.29 -16.71 13.40
C ALA A 71 7.45 -15.54 12.39
N PHE A 72 6.77 -15.63 11.24
CA PHE A 72 6.84 -14.67 10.14
C PHE A 72 8.27 -14.28 9.73
N LYS A 73 9.18 -15.25 9.75
CA LYS A 73 10.51 -15.17 9.15
C LYS A 73 10.42 -15.73 7.74
N GLN A 74 11.02 -14.99 6.80
CA GLN A 74 11.10 -15.36 5.40
C GLN A 74 11.92 -16.66 5.26
N THR A 75 11.38 -17.64 4.55
CA THR A 75 12.07 -18.90 4.22
C THR A 75 12.49 -18.93 2.76
N THR A 76 11.64 -18.46 1.87
CA THR A 76 11.86 -18.42 0.41
C THR A 76 11.37 -17.08 -0.15
N LYS A 77 11.74 -16.79 -1.40
CA LYS A 77 11.36 -15.54 -2.06
C LYS A 77 11.32 -15.72 -3.57
N THR A 78 10.21 -15.31 -4.16
CA THR A 78 10.03 -15.14 -5.60
C THR A 78 9.91 -13.64 -5.87
N GLN A 79 10.64 -13.13 -6.86
CA GLN A 79 10.70 -11.71 -7.18
C GLN A 79 10.50 -11.50 -8.68
N THR A 80 9.70 -10.49 -9.03
CA THR A 80 9.57 -9.97 -10.39
C THR A 80 10.25 -8.61 -10.46
N THR A 81 11.04 -8.37 -11.51
CA THR A 81 11.69 -7.08 -11.76
C THR A 81 10.86 -6.22 -12.70
N HIS A 82 10.87 -4.91 -12.47
CA HIS A 82 10.14 -3.91 -13.24
C HIS A 82 11.04 -2.74 -13.63
N ASN A 83 10.58 -1.96 -14.60
CA ASN A 83 11.14 -0.66 -14.94
C ASN A 83 10.00 0.30 -15.33
N THR A 84 9.05 0.50 -14.40
CA THR A 84 7.82 1.23 -14.69
C THR A 84 7.84 2.58 -13.99
N PRO A 85 8.21 3.67 -14.69
CA PRO A 85 8.19 5.02 -14.12
C PRO A 85 6.76 5.55 -13.96
N GLY A 86 6.61 6.55 -13.10
CA GLY A 86 5.46 7.45 -13.15
C GLY A 86 5.49 8.38 -14.38
N SER A 87 4.49 9.24 -14.53
CA SER A 87 4.42 10.21 -15.65
C SER A 87 4.29 11.67 -15.20
N ALA A 88 4.18 11.95 -13.91
CA ALA A 88 4.13 13.32 -13.41
C ALA A 88 5.49 14.02 -13.58
N THR A 89 5.46 15.27 -14.04
CA THR A 89 6.67 16.05 -14.36
C THR A 89 7.42 16.57 -13.12
N GLN A 90 6.77 16.62 -11.96
CA GLN A 90 7.35 17.11 -10.71
C GLN A 90 6.98 16.20 -9.53
N GLY A 91 7.86 16.10 -8.54
CA GLY A 91 7.61 15.42 -7.27
C GLY A 91 7.69 16.40 -6.09
N PRO A 92 6.83 16.28 -5.07
CA PRO A 92 6.89 17.11 -3.87
C PRO A 92 8.05 16.64 -2.98
N ALA A 93 8.22 17.30 -1.84
CA ALA A 93 9.21 16.90 -0.84
C ALA A 93 8.99 15.45 -0.37
N PHE A 94 10.08 14.68 -0.34
CA PHE A 94 10.15 13.25 0.03
C PHE A 94 9.60 12.91 1.43
N GLY A 95 9.44 13.92 2.30
CA GLY A 95 8.86 13.76 3.63
C GLY A 95 7.33 13.65 3.66
N SER A 96 6.67 13.65 2.50
CA SER A 96 5.23 13.45 2.38
C SER A 96 4.92 12.11 1.73
N SER A 97 3.99 11.38 2.33
CA SER A 97 3.46 10.14 1.76
C SER A 97 1.95 10.13 1.90
N MET A 98 1.29 9.49 0.96
CA MET A 98 -0.12 9.20 1.10
C MET A 98 -0.33 7.89 1.85
N ILE A 99 -1.40 7.84 2.64
CA ILE A 99 -1.78 6.66 3.40
C ILE A 99 -2.97 5.95 2.76
N VAL A 100 -2.78 4.67 2.43
CA VAL A 100 -3.90 3.72 2.28
C VAL A 100 -4.03 2.97 3.59
N THR A 101 -5.21 2.99 4.20
CA THR A 101 -5.49 2.31 5.46
C THR A 101 -6.27 1.03 5.18
N TRP A 102 -5.77 -0.09 5.69
CA TRP A 102 -6.45 -1.38 5.67
C TRP A 102 -7.11 -1.61 7.03
N ARG A 103 -8.30 -2.20 7.06
CA ARG A 103 -9.10 -2.37 8.27
C ARG A 103 -9.50 -3.82 8.47
N SER A 104 -9.47 -4.23 9.73
CA SER A 104 -10.18 -5.42 10.21
C SER A 104 -11.59 -5.07 10.70
N ALA A 105 -12.39 -6.09 11.02
CA ALA A 105 -13.69 -5.93 11.67
C ALA A 105 -13.61 -5.28 13.07
N SER A 106 -12.42 -5.33 13.70
CA SER A 106 -12.21 -4.74 15.01
C SER A 106 -11.90 -3.25 14.88
N ALA A 107 -12.75 -2.41 15.48
CA ALA A 107 -12.54 -0.95 15.59
C ALA A 107 -11.50 -0.60 16.69
N THR A 108 -10.34 -1.26 16.67
CA THR A 108 -9.28 -1.12 17.68
C THR A 108 -8.02 -0.50 17.07
N LYS A 109 -7.11 0.04 17.91
CA LYS A 109 -5.84 0.62 17.42
C LYS A 109 -4.99 -0.36 16.62
N TRP A 110 -5.03 -1.64 16.97
CA TRP A 110 -4.28 -2.70 16.31
C TRP A 110 -4.98 -3.26 15.07
N GLY A 111 -6.28 -3.00 14.89
CA GLY A 111 -7.08 -3.49 13.76
C GLY A 111 -6.82 -2.79 12.43
N HIS A 112 -5.69 -2.09 12.28
CA HIS A 112 -5.36 -1.28 11.11
C HIS A 112 -3.98 -1.58 10.55
N GLY A 113 -3.91 -1.78 9.23
CA GLY A 113 -2.68 -1.77 8.43
C GLY A 113 -2.55 -0.45 7.67
N ARG A 114 -1.34 -0.04 7.30
CA ARG A 114 -1.11 1.16 6.49
C ARG A 114 -0.06 0.94 5.44
N TRP A 115 -0.35 1.39 4.22
CA TRP A 115 0.66 1.63 3.20
C TRP A 115 1.01 3.11 3.17
N TYR A 116 2.29 3.39 3.04
CA TYR A 116 2.80 4.72 2.76
C TYR A 116 3.28 4.72 1.32
N LEU A 117 2.47 5.28 0.43
CA LEU A 117 2.81 5.34 -0.98
C LEU A 117 3.85 6.44 -1.24
N PRO A 118 4.61 6.33 -2.35
CA PRO A 118 5.56 7.36 -2.76
C PRO A 118 4.93 8.75 -2.84
N ALA A 119 5.78 9.76 -2.72
CA ALA A 119 5.39 11.16 -2.88
C ALA A 119 4.78 11.41 -4.27
N PHE A 120 3.54 11.91 -4.32
CA PHE A 120 2.84 12.26 -5.56
C PHE A 120 3.04 13.70 -5.96
N GLY A 121 3.12 13.97 -7.26
CA GLY A 121 3.34 15.29 -7.84
C GLY A 121 2.43 16.39 -7.27
N PRO A 122 2.88 17.66 -7.32
CA PRO A 122 2.18 18.79 -6.68
C PRO A 122 0.75 19.00 -7.23
N THR A 123 0.45 18.50 -8.43
CA THR A 123 -0.90 18.49 -9.02
C THR A 123 -1.90 17.64 -8.24
N SER A 124 -1.42 16.71 -7.41
CA SER A 124 -2.27 15.91 -6.50
C SER A 124 -2.80 16.71 -5.31
N LEU A 125 -2.23 17.89 -5.04
CA LEU A 125 -2.61 18.73 -3.90
C LEU A 125 -3.80 19.62 -4.23
N ALA A 126 -4.63 19.89 -3.23
CA ALA A 126 -5.71 20.87 -3.36
C ALA A 126 -5.16 22.30 -3.53
N THR A 127 -5.85 23.15 -4.30
CA THR A 127 -5.45 24.52 -4.70
C THR A 127 -5.03 25.45 -3.55
N ALA A 128 -5.44 25.17 -2.31
CA ALA A 128 -5.10 25.96 -1.12
C ALA A 128 -4.50 25.12 0.03
N GLY A 129 -4.02 23.90 -0.23
CA GLY A 129 -3.95 22.86 0.80
C GLY A 129 -2.60 22.17 1.05
N TYR A 130 -2.48 21.66 2.29
CA TYR A 130 -1.53 20.61 2.69
C TYR A 130 -2.13 19.20 2.52
N TRP A 131 -3.13 19.05 1.64
CA TRP A 131 -3.99 17.87 1.51
C TRP A 131 -4.12 17.46 0.03
N LEU A 132 -4.52 16.21 -0.20
CA LEU A 132 -4.85 15.73 -1.52
C LEU A 132 -6.17 16.33 -2.02
N SER A 133 -6.25 16.61 -3.32
CA SER A 133 -7.48 16.98 -4.00
C SER A 133 -8.46 15.80 -4.01
N ALA A 134 -9.76 16.08 -4.11
CA ALA A 134 -10.77 15.03 -4.21
C ALA A 134 -10.55 14.14 -5.45
N THR A 135 -10.12 14.74 -6.56
CA THR A 135 -9.74 14.04 -7.80
C THR A 135 -8.62 13.06 -7.55
N ALA A 136 -7.51 13.51 -6.94
CA ALA A 136 -6.38 12.63 -6.65
C ALA A 136 -6.84 11.44 -5.78
N VAL A 137 -7.58 11.70 -4.69
CA VAL A 137 -8.11 10.61 -3.83
C VAL A 137 -8.95 9.62 -4.65
N GLY A 138 -9.79 10.10 -5.57
CA GLY A 138 -10.55 9.25 -6.48
C GLY A 138 -9.67 8.40 -7.40
N ASP A 139 -8.64 9.00 -7.99
CA ASP A 139 -7.68 8.31 -8.88
C ASP A 139 -6.93 7.20 -8.14
N ILE A 140 -6.57 7.45 -6.88
CA ILE A 140 -5.93 6.49 -6.01
C ILE A 140 -6.88 5.34 -5.67
N VAL A 141 -8.11 5.64 -5.27
CA VAL A 141 -9.12 4.63 -4.97
C VAL A 141 -9.34 3.73 -6.19
N SER A 142 -9.45 4.33 -7.37
CA SER A 142 -9.59 3.61 -8.65
C SER A 142 -8.41 2.66 -8.89
N ALA A 143 -7.18 3.13 -8.72
CA ALA A 143 -5.99 2.32 -8.92
C ALA A 143 -5.84 1.19 -7.90
N VAL A 144 -6.10 1.45 -6.62
CA VAL A 144 -6.05 0.39 -5.58
C VAL A 144 -7.16 -0.63 -5.83
N ASN A 145 -8.35 -0.20 -6.25
CA ASN A 145 -9.43 -1.12 -6.63
C ASN A 145 -9.06 -1.96 -7.86
N ALA A 146 -8.35 -1.42 -8.84
CA ALA A 146 -7.83 -2.20 -9.97
C ALA A 146 -6.90 -3.33 -9.52
N GLY A 147 -6.08 -3.10 -8.49
CA GLY A 147 -5.29 -4.14 -7.84
C GLY A 147 -6.15 -5.14 -7.06
N LEU A 148 -7.12 -4.66 -6.29
CA LEU A 148 -8.01 -5.50 -5.47
C LEU A 148 -8.83 -6.49 -6.30
N VAL A 149 -9.30 -6.11 -7.50
CA VAL A 149 -10.00 -7.01 -8.42
C VAL A 149 -9.18 -8.26 -8.75
N LEU A 150 -7.85 -8.14 -8.78
CA LEU A 150 -6.94 -9.24 -9.08
C LEU A 150 -6.50 -10.01 -7.84
N TRP A 151 -6.38 -9.33 -6.71
CA TRP A 151 -5.90 -9.93 -5.46
C TRP A 151 -6.99 -10.68 -4.68
N VAL A 152 -8.21 -10.15 -4.65
CA VAL A 152 -9.31 -10.69 -3.84
C VAL A 152 -9.79 -12.01 -4.45
N GLY A 153 -9.85 -13.04 -3.62
CA GLY A 153 -10.10 -14.43 -4.03
C GLY A 153 -8.84 -15.28 -3.88
N PRO A 154 -7.81 -15.10 -4.73
CA PRO A 154 -6.57 -15.89 -4.61
C PRO A 154 -5.74 -15.57 -3.35
N LEU A 155 -5.74 -14.30 -2.90
CA LEU A 155 -4.98 -13.87 -1.72
C LEU A 155 -5.94 -13.43 -0.60
N ASN A 156 -5.84 -14.09 0.56
CA ASN A 156 -6.57 -13.66 1.75
C ASN A 156 -5.70 -12.73 2.58
N PHE A 157 -5.85 -11.42 2.37
CA PHE A 157 -5.03 -10.43 3.05
C PHE A 157 -5.27 -10.34 4.56
N GLN A 158 -4.18 -10.09 5.28
CA GLN A 158 -4.12 -10.12 6.74
C GLN A 158 -3.34 -8.94 7.29
N ILE A 159 -3.74 -8.49 8.47
CA ILE A 159 -2.96 -7.62 9.34
C ILE A 159 -2.14 -8.52 10.25
N LEU A 160 -0.81 -8.38 10.20
CA LEU A 160 0.13 -9.11 11.04
C LEU A 160 0.48 -8.33 12.31
N HIS A 161 0.20 -8.92 13.47
CA HIS A 161 0.52 -8.37 14.78
C HIS A 161 1.91 -8.80 15.22
N ARG A 162 2.94 -8.05 14.85
CA ARG A 162 4.36 -8.40 15.17
C ARG A 162 4.70 -8.40 16.66
N LYS A 163 3.87 -7.79 17.51
CA LYS A 163 4.14 -7.60 18.94
C LYS A 163 2.86 -7.84 19.72
N ASN A 164 3.02 -8.30 20.95
CA ASN A 164 1.92 -8.33 21.92
C ASN A 164 1.39 -6.90 22.09
N THR A 165 0.07 -6.77 21.96
CA THR A 165 -0.62 -5.53 22.29
C THR A 165 -1.14 -5.62 23.73
N LEU A 166 -1.17 -4.50 24.45
CA LEU A 166 -1.53 -4.47 25.87
C LEU A 166 -2.93 -5.06 26.15
N THR A 167 -3.85 -4.91 25.21
CA THR A 167 -5.27 -5.30 25.34
C THR A 167 -5.81 -5.96 24.07
N GLY A 168 -4.98 -6.72 23.34
CA GLY A 168 -5.35 -7.25 22.04
C GLY A 168 -4.58 -8.50 21.65
N PRO A 169 -4.37 -8.74 20.34
CA PRO A 169 -3.75 -9.96 19.86
C PRO A 169 -2.33 -10.14 20.38
N THR A 170 -1.96 -11.41 20.54
CA THR A 170 -0.60 -11.84 20.82
C THR A 170 0.28 -11.64 19.59
N ALA A 171 1.59 -11.64 19.79
CA ALA A 171 2.57 -11.53 18.74
C ALA A 171 2.43 -12.66 17.71
N ASP A 172 2.79 -12.34 16.47
CA ASP A 172 2.80 -13.21 15.31
C ASP A 172 1.43 -13.86 15.04
N THR A 173 0.35 -13.10 15.29
CA THR A 173 -1.01 -13.48 14.92
C THR A 173 -1.51 -12.64 13.75
N LEU A 174 -2.53 -13.17 13.08
CA LEU A 174 -3.14 -12.59 11.90
C LEU A 174 -4.57 -12.16 12.19
N THR A 175 -5.00 -11.06 11.59
CA THR A 175 -6.39 -10.64 11.55
C THR A 175 -6.79 -10.31 10.11
N PRO A 176 -7.90 -10.87 9.60
CA PRO A 176 -8.32 -10.60 8.22
C PRO A 176 -8.54 -9.12 7.95
N VAL A 177 -8.09 -8.68 6.78
CA VAL A 177 -8.51 -7.40 6.20
C VAL A 177 -9.91 -7.60 5.62
N ILE A 178 -10.83 -6.71 5.98
CA ILE A 178 -12.23 -6.73 5.51
C ILE A 178 -12.58 -5.49 4.66
N GLY A 179 -11.62 -4.59 4.49
CA GLY A 179 -11.83 -3.34 3.78
C GLY A 179 -10.65 -2.40 3.92
N GLY A 180 -10.75 -1.26 3.25
CA GLY A 180 -9.77 -0.20 3.38
C GLY A 180 -10.31 1.13 2.92
N ASP A 181 -9.53 2.17 3.15
CA ASP A 181 -9.87 3.54 2.79
C ASP A 181 -8.62 4.36 2.48
N VAL A 182 -8.83 5.37 1.64
CA VAL A 182 -7.83 6.37 1.30
C VAL A 182 -8.22 7.67 1.98
N SER A 183 -7.27 8.25 2.71
CA SER A 183 -7.46 9.55 3.36
C SER A 183 -6.92 10.68 2.48
N ASN A 184 -7.62 11.81 2.47
CA ASN A 184 -7.10 13.04 1.85
C ASN A 184 -5.92 13.68 2.61
N LYS A 185 -5.59 13.18 3.80
CA LYS A 185 -4.49 13.68 4.63
C LYS A 185 -3.17 13.03 4.22
N LEU A 186 -2.17 13.87 3.97
CA LEU A 186 -0.79 13.42 3.82
C LEU A 186 -0.18 13.07 5.18
N ALA A 187 0.64 12.02 5.21
CA ALA A 187 1.49 11.72 6.34
C ALA A 187 2.62 12.77 6.39
N ILE A 188 2.43 13.81 7.20
CA ILE A 188 3.46 14.80 7.52
C ILE A 188 3.58 14.92 9.04
N GLN A 189 4.81 14.84 9.56
CA GLN A 189 5.08 14.83 10.99
C GLN A 189 5.08 16.25 11.57
N ARG A 190 3.93 16.94 11.59
CA ARG A 190 3.79 18.29 12.21
C ARG A 190 2.44 18.49 12.90
N ARG A 191 2.48 19.11 14.09
CA ARG A 191 1.35 19.37 15.01
C ARG A 191 0.12 20.07 14.40
N ARG A 192 0.25 20.75 13.26
CA ARG A 192 -0.89 21.39 12.57
C ARG A 192 -1.76 20.38 11.79
N GLY A 193 -1.16 19.32 11.27
CA GLY A 193 -1.91 18.28 10.53
C GLY A 193 -2.77 17.41 11.45
N ASP A 194 -2.46 17.30 12.74
CA ASP A 194 -3.16 16.44 13.69
C ASP A 194 -4.55 16.96 14.10
N LYS A 195 -4.82 18.25 13.92
CA LYS A 195 -6.12 18.85 14.23
C LYS A 195 -7.16 18.73 13.11
N PHE A 196 -6.74 18.30 11.93
CA PHE A 196 -7.62 18.14 10.79
C PHE A 196 -8.34 16.79 10.85
N VAL A 197 -9.66 16.82 10.65
CA VAL A 197 -10.47 15.61 10.49
C VAL A 197 -10.44 15.23 9.02
N PRO A 198 -9.78 14.11 8.65
CA PRO A 198 -9.66 13.72 7.25
C PRO A 198 -10.98 13.23 6.68
N THR A 199 -11.24 13.60 5.43
CA THR A 199 -12.21 12.89 4.59
C THR A 199 -11.58 11.57 4.15
N ARG A 200 -12.37 10.51 4.14
CA ARG A 200 -11.94 9.16 3.76
C ARG A 200 -12.86 8.63 2.67
N SER A 201 -12.26 8.04 1.66
CA SER A 201 -12.97 7.36 0.56
C SER A 201 -12.71 5.87 0.67
N ASN A 202 -13.78 5.07 0.70
CA ASN A 202 -13.67 3.63 0.88
C ASN A 202 -13.16 2.95 -0.40
N LEU A 203 -12.40 1.89 -0.20
CA LEU A 203 -12.05 0.93 -1.25
C LEU A 203 -13.19 -0.07 -1.43
N THR A 204 -13.31 -0.61 -2.64
CA THR A 204 -14.22 -1.73 -2.93
C THR A 204 -13.43 -3.01 -2.72
N TYR A 205 -13.62 -3.62 -1.56
CA TYR A 205 -12.91 -4.83 -1.11
C TYR A 205 -13.81 -6.06 -1.23
#